data_AF-C5KLI4-F1
#
_entry.id   AF-C5KLI4-F1
#
_cell.length_a   1.000
_cell.length_b   1.000
_cell.length_c   1.000
_cell.angle_alpha   90.00
_cell.angle_beta   90.00
_cell.angle_gamma   90.00
#
_symmetry.space_group_name_H-M   'P 1'
#
loop_
_entity.id
_entity.type
_entity.pdbx_description
1 polymer ?
#
loop_
_entity_poly.entity_id
_entity_poly.type
_entity_poly.pdbx_seq_one_letter_code
_entity_poly.pdbx_strand_id
1 'polypeptide(L)'
;MLSTHGYTGRFIKDHCVYGQASIVLSDNMAALSKWSSNPSDTFGRKTKIICTMGPSCWDVDTLVKMIDQGMNVARLNFSHGDFETHGATVQRIREALKQRPGKHVAVLLDTKGPEIRSGFFKESGGKVKLVAGNELILTTDYGYKGDSDMIACSY
;
A
#
# COMPACT_ATOMS: atom_id res chain seq x y z
N MET A 1 13.91 1.29 40.12
CA MET A 1 12.60 1.51 39.48
C MET A 1 12.83 1.98 38.04
N LEU A 2 13.25 1.05 37.16
CA LEU A 2 13.37 1.25 35.71
C LEU A 2 12.93 -0.06 35.06
N SER A 3 11.72 -0.06 34.52
CA SER A 3 11.10 -1.20 33.85
C SER A 3 11.77 -1.46 32.51
N THR A 4 12.47 -2.59 32.42
CA THR A 4 12.94 -3.22 31.19
C THR A 4 11.75 -3.59 30.30
N HIS A 5 11.40 -2.70 29.36
CA HIS A 5 10.42 -2.99 28.33
C HIS A 5 11.07 -3.88 27.27
N GLY A 6 10.53 -5.08 27.10
CA GLY A 6 11.01 -6.12 26.21
C GLY A 6 10.93 -5.73 24.73
N TYR A 7 12.04 -5.24 24.19
CA TYR A 7 12.29 -5.18 22.76
C TYR A 7 13.48 -6.08 22.43
N THR A 8 13.24 -7.22 21.78
CA THR A 8 14.31 -8.04 21.21
C THR A 8 14.65 -7.49 19.81
N GLY A 9 15.20 -6.29 19.74
CA GLY A 9 15.85 -5.79 18.52
C GLY A 9 17.28 -6.37 18.47
N ARG A 10 17.67 -7.01 17.36
CA ARG A 10 19.10 -7.21 17.09
C ARG A 10 19.68 -5.86 16.69
N PHE A 11 20.77 -5.46 17.33
CA PHE A 11 21.57 -4.31 16.92
C PHE A 11 22.60 -4.77 15.88
N ILE A 12 22.69 -4.07 14.75
CA ILE A 12 23.80 -4.21 13.80
C ILE A 12 24.41 -2.83 13.63
N LYS A 13 25.69 -2.67 14.01
CA LYS A 13 26.45 -1.40 13.91
C LYS A 13 25.65 -0.19 14.42
N ASP A 14 25.19 -0.27 15.66
CA ASP A 14 24.48 0.82 16.35
C ASP A 14 23.13 1.26 15.76
N HIS A 15 22.59 0.48 14.81
CA HIS A 15 21.23 0.66 14.29
C HIS A 15 20.29 -0.44 14.79
N CYS A 16 19.12 -0.03 15.29
CA CYS A 16 18.06 -0.94 15.73
C CYS A 16 17.39 -1.57 14.50
N VAL A 17 17.49 -2.89 14.34
CA VAL A 17 16.80 -3.63 13.28
C VAL A 17 15.46 -4.14 13.80
N TYR A 18 14.36 -3.58 13.28
CA TYR A 18 13.00 -4.04 13.54
C TYR A 18 12.65 -5.16 12.56
N GLY A 19 12.60 -6.44 12.97
CA GLY A 19 12.52 -7.46 11.92
C GLY A 19 12.23 -8.92 12.23
N GLN A 20 11.68 -9.30 13.39
CA GLN A 20 11.15 -10.67 13.46
C GLN A 20 9.91 -10.78 14.37
N ALA A 21 8.78 -11.12 13.76
CA ALA A 21 7.63 -11.61 14.49
C ALA A 21 7.92 -13.06 14.93
N SER A 22 7.85 -13.31 16.23
CA SER A 22 7.83 -14.67 16.77
C SER A 22 6.51 -15.33 16.36
N ILE A 23 6.55 -16.20 15.36
CA ILE A 23 5.40 -17.07 15.05
C ILE A 23 5.49 -18.25 16.00
N VAL A 24 4.56 -18.35 16.95
CA VAL A 24 4.40 -19.54 17.78
C VAL A 24 3.57 -20.53 16.96
N LEU A 25 4.22 -21.54 16.38
CA LEU A 25 3.54 -22.68 15.80
C LEU A 25 3.17 -23.62 16.96
N SER A 26 1.88 -23.70 17.30
CA SER A 26 1.41 -24.68 18.27
C SER A 26 0.95 -25.94 17.55
N ASP A 27 1.34 -27.12 18.05
CA ASP A 27 0.90 -28.42 17.50
C ASP A 27 -0.60 -28.70 17.74
N ASN A 28 -1.27 -27.87 18.53
CA ASN A 28 -2.69 -27.98 18.84
C ASN A 28 -3.48 -26.83 18.22
N MET A 29 -3.98 -27.04 16.99
CA MET A 29 -4.79 -26.05 16.26
C MET A 29 -6.07 -25.64 17.02
N ALA A 30 -6.61 -26.48 17.91
CA ALA A 30 -7.77 -26.12 18.73
C ALA A 30 -7.44 -25.01 19.76
N ALA A 31 -6.17 -24.85 20.15
CA ALA A 31 -5.74 -23.77 21.03
C ALA A 31 -5.80 -22.38 20.34
N LEU A 32 -5.76 -22.33 18.99
CA LEU A 32 -5.92 -21.10 18.21
C LEU A 32 -7.37 -20.62 18.15
N SER A 33 -8.35 -21.50 18.42
CA SER A 33 -9.79 -21.16 18.36
C SER A 33 -10.25 -20.28 19.51
N LYS A 34 -9.50 -20.24 20.61
CA LYS A 34 -9.81 -19.44 21.79
C LYS A 34 -9.08 -18.11 21.67
N TRP A 35 -9.77 -17.10 21.13
CA TRP A 35 -9.37 -15.72 21.32
C TRP A 35 -9.45 -15.40 22.82
N SER A 36 -8.33 -15.56 23.55
CA SER A 36 -8.28 -15.16 24.95
C SER A 36 -8.31 -13.63 25.00
N SER A 37 -9.32 -13.05 25.65
CA SER A 37 -9.46 -11.61 25.86
C SER A 37 -8.34 -10.99 26.70
N ASN A 38 -7.44 -11.81 27.24
CA ASN A 38 -6.27 -11.40 27.98
C ASN A 38 -5.05 -12.16 27.48
N PRO A 39 -4.51 -11.85 26.30
CA PRO A 39 -3.20 -12.34 25.99
C PRO A 39 -2.25 -11.50 26.87
N SER A 40 -1.40 -12.14 27.66
CA SER A 40 -0.16 -11.52 28.13
C SER A 40 0.79 -11.22 26.95
N ASP A 41 0.25 -11.01 25.74
CA ASP A 41 0.99 -10.61 24.56
C ASP A 41 1.40 -9.16 24.79
N THR A 42 2.54 -9.04 25.43
CA THR A 42 3.21 -7.79 25.78
C THR A 42 3.74 -7.09 24.52
N PHE A 43 3.43 -7.62 23.33
CA PHE A 43 4.02 -7.24 22.09
C PHE A 43 3.15 -6.21 21.38
N GLY A 44 3.65 -4.97 21.33
CA GLY A 44 3.20 -4.02 20.32
C GLY A 44 3.19 -4.69 18.94
N ARG A 45 2.20 -4.31 18.11
CA ARG A 45 2.00 -4.85 16.76
C ARG A 45 3.33 -4.96 15.98
N LYS A 46 3.73 -6.21 15.68
CA LYS A 46 4.98 -6.51 14.98
C LYS A 46 4.88 -6.28 13.47
N THR A 47 3.75 -6.63 12.88
CA THR A 47 3.48 -6.50 11.43
C THR A 47 3.25 -5.05 11.06
N LYS A 48 4.00 -4.50 10.10
CA LYS A 48 3.83 -3.13 9.61
C LYS A 48 2.65 -3.04 8.64
N ILE A 49 1.94 -1.91 8.65
CA ILE A 49 0.81 -1.61 7.75
C ILE A 49 1.30 -0.62 6.70
N ILE A 50 1.15 -1.03 5.44
CA ILE A 50 1.46 -0.23 4.26
C ILE A 50 0.13 0.24 3.66
N CYS A 51 -0.02 1.55 3.49
CA CYS A 51 -1.20 2.13 2.86
C CYS A 51 -0.81 2.76 1.53
N THR A 52 -1.55 2.44 0.46
CA THR A 52 -1.37 3.15 -0.83
C THR A 52 -2.03 4.51 -0.75
N MET A 53 -1.29 5.56 -1.09
CA MET A 53 -1.79 6.93 -1.09
C MET A 53 -2.59 7.20 -2.35
N GLY A 54 -3.70 7.92 -2.21
CA GLY A 54 -4.55 8.32 -3.32
C GLY A 54 -5.53 9.42 -2.92
N PRO A 55 -6.42 9.83 -3.84
CA PRO A 55 -7.32 10.96 -3.65
C PRO A 55 -8.18 10.88 -2.38
N SER A 56 -8.56 9.66 -1.95
CA SER A 56 -9.36 9.41 -0.77
C SER A 56 -8.66 9.72 0.57
N CYS A 57 -7.35 9.96 0.57
CA CYS A 57 -6.57 10.22 1.78
C CYS A 57 -5.57 11.35 1.60
N TRP A 58 -5.83 12.29 0.68
CA TRP A 58 -4.94 13.43 0.47
C TRP A 58 -5.09 14.51 1.53
N ASP A 59 -6.19 14.59 2.27
CA ASP A 59 -6.32 15.58 3.33
C ASP A 59 -5.47 15.20 4.56
N VAL A 60 -4.92 16.22 5.23
CA VAL A 60 -4.02 16.05 6.37
C VAL A 60 -4.73 15.38 7.55
N ASP A 61 -6.01 15.69 7.77
CA ASP A 61 -6.79 15.13 8.89
C ASP A 61 -6.98 13.62 8.73
N THR A 62 -7.25 13.13 7.52
CA THR A 62 -7.31 11.71 7.21
C THR A 62 -5.96 11.05 7.39
N LEU A 63 -4.87 11.68 6.94
CA LEU A 63 -3.52 11.14 7.17
C LEU A 63 -3.20 11.01 8.66
N VAL A 64 -3.56 12.01 9.46
CA VAL A 64 -3.41 11.96 10.93
C VAL A 64 -4.19 10.78 11.51
N LYS A 65 -5.46 10.61 11.10
CA LYS A 65 -6.27 9.45 11.52
C LYS A 65 -5.62 8.14 11.11
N MET A 66 -5.10 8.03 9.89
CA MET A 66 -4.42 6.82 9.41
C MET A 66 -3.15 6.50 10.23
N ILE A 67 -2.38 7.51 10.61
CA ILE A 67 -1.20 7.35 11.49
C ILE A 67 -1.62 6.83 12.87
N ASP A 68 -2.69 7.40 13.44
CA ASP A 68 -3.21 6.99 14.74
C ASP A 68 -3.77 5.56 14.72
N GLN A 69 -4.41 5.16 13.62
CA GLN A 69 -4.91 3.81 13.38
C GLN A 69 -3.79 2.81 13.02
N GLY A 70 -2.54 3.26 12.88
CA GLY A 70 -1.37 2.40 12.80
C GLY A 70 -0.71 2.28 11.43
N MET A 71 -0.97 3.18 10.48
CA MET A 71 -0.17 3.26 9.25
C MET A 71 1.32 3.41 9.57
N ASN A 72 2.18 2.61 8.93
CA ASN A 72 3.63 2.70 9.10
C ASN A 72 4.35 3.14 7.82
N VAL A 73 3.78 2.82 6.66
CA VAL A 73 4.40 3.12 5.38
C VAL A 73 3.36 3.70 4.44
N ALA A 74 3.67 4.85 3.87
CA ALA A 74 2.91 5.45 2.78
C ALA A 74 3.51 4.99 1.45
N ARG A 75 2.76 4.20 0.69
CA ARG A 75 3.12 3.73 -0.66
C ARG A 75 2.62 4.73 -1.70
N LEU A 76 3.55 5.27 -2.49
CA LEU A 76 3.27 6.13 -3.64
C LEU A 76 3.38 5.29 -4.91
N ASN A 77 2.25 5.04 -5.56
CA ASN A 77 2.20 4.25 -6.78
C ASN A 77 2.44 5.13 -8.02
N PHE A 78 3.60 4.99 -8.67
CA PHE A 78 3.98 5.79 -9.84
C PHE A 78 3.39 5.27 -11.16
N SER A 79 2.64 4.18 -11.12
CA SER A 79 1.80 3.75 -12.26
C SER A 79 0.69 4.77 -12.57
N HIS A 80 0.42 5.71 -11.66
CA HIS A 80 -0.53 6.81 -11.78
C HIS A 80 0.01 8.11 -11.16
N GLY A 81 -0.55 9.25 -11.57
CA GLY A 81 -0.18 10.57 -11.05
C GLY A 81 1.13 11.12 -11.62
N ASP A 82 1.33 12.42 -11.45
CA ASP A 82 2.55 13.13 -11.83
C ASP A 82 3.47 13.38 -10.63
N PHE A 83 4.68 13.87 -10.90
CA PHE A 83 5.66 14.18 -9.86
C PHE A 83 5.15 15.23 -8.86
N GLU A 84 4.35 16.18 -9.32
CA GLU A 84 3.80 17.25 -8.48
C GLU A 84 2.81 16.68 -7.45
N THR A 85 1.90 15.81 -7.89
CA THR A 85 0.91 15.14 -7.03
C THR A 85 1.59 14.28 -5.97
N HIS A 86 2.62 13.50 -6.35
CA HIS A 86 3.39 12.69 -5.41
C HIS A 86 4.18 13.56 -4.43
N GLY A 87 4.78 14.66 -4.91
CA GLY A 87 5.48 15.64 -4.08
C GLY A 87 4.56 16.29 -3.04
N ALA A 88 3.38 16.73 -3.46
CA ALA A 88 2.36 17.28 -2.58
C ALA A 88 1.89 16.24 -1.54
N THR A 89 1.76 14.98 -1.93
CA THR A 89 1.41 13.89 -0.99
C THR A 89 2.48 13.73 0.11
N VAL A 90 3.77 13.77 -0.24
CA VAL A 90 4.86 13.73 0.74
C VAL A 90 4.83 14.94 1.68
N GLN A 91 4.54 16.14 1.17
CA GLN A 91 4.42 17.33 2.00
C GLN A 91 3.29 17.20 3.02
N ARG A 92 2.12 16.70 2.61
CA ARG A 92 0.98 16.48 3.51
C ARG A 92 1.26 15.41 4.56
N ILE A 93 1.98 14.34 4.23
CA ILE A 93 2.45 13.34 5.20
C ILE A 93 3.38 13.98 6.24
N ARG A 94 4.32 14.84 5.82
CA ARG A 94 5.19 15.58 6.74
C ARG A 94 4.40 16.52 7.66
N GLU A 95 3.38 17.17 7.12
CA GLU A 95 2.48 18.02 7.91
C GLU A 95 1.70 17.21 8.95
N ALA A 96 1.12 16.07 8.56
CA ALA A 96 0.44 15.17 9.48
C ALA A 96 1.38 14.68 10.61
N LEU A 97 2.65 14.39 10.29
CA LEU A 97 3.65 13.97 11.28
C LEU A 97 4.02 15.06 12.28
N LYS A 98 3.96 16.35 11.90
CA LYS A 98 4.15 17.46 12.86
C LYS A 98 3.10 17.43 13.98
N GLN A 99 1.90 16.92 13.69
CA GLN A 99 0.82 16.78 14.67
C GLN A 99 0.93 15.52 15.54
N ARG A 100 1.85 14.60 15.23
CA ARG A 100 2.02 13.30 15.91
C ARG A 100 3.49 13.07 16.29
N PRO A 101 4.03 13.85 17.26
CA PRO A 101 5.41 13.70 17.69
C PRO A 101 5.69 12.27 18.20
N GLY A 102 6.84 11.72 17.83
CA GLY A 102 7.25 10.35 18.20
C GLY A 102 6.63 9.25 17.33
N LYS A 103 5.75 9.57 16.37
CA LYS A 103 5.33 8.63 15.32
C LYS A 103 6.26 8.75 14.11
N HIS A 104 6.44 7.64 13.42
CA HIS A 104 7.26 7.56 12.22
C HIS A 104 6.47 6.87 11.10
N VAL A 105 6.51 7.45 9.91
CA VAL A 105 5.96 6.88 8.68
C VAL A 105 7.06 6.86 7.63
N ALA A 106 7.34 5.68 7.07
CA ALA A 106 8.24 5.56 5.93
C ALA A 106 7.50 5.89 4.62
N VAL A 107 8.24 6.39 3.62
CA VAL A 107 7.72 6.58 2.27
C VAL A 107 8.29 5.48 1.38
N LEU A 108 7.41 4.73 0.72
CA LEU A 108 7.74 3.69 -0.24
C LEU A 108 7.37 4.18 -1.64
N LEU A 109 8.36 4.30 -2.52
CA LEU A 109 8.14 4.57 -3.93
C LEU A 109 7.94 3.24 -4.66
N ASP A 110 6.78 3.08 -5.27
CA ASP A 110 6.46 1.91 -6.09
C ASP A 110 6.53 2.29 -7.57
N THR A 111 7.39 1.61 -8.32
CA THR A 111 7.71 1.95 -9.70
C THR A 111 6.68 1.37 -10.65
N LYS A 112 6.49 2.00 -11.81
CA LYS A 112 5.55 1.52 -12.82
C LYS A 112 5.91 0.13 -13.37
N GLY A 113 7.20 -0.16 -13.54
CA GLY A 113 7.66 -1.40 -14.19
C GLY A 113 7.23 -1.54 -15.66
N PRO A 114 7.52 -2.69 -16.30
CA PRO A 114 7.14 -2.98 -17.69
C PRO A 114 5.67 -3.44 -17.80
N GLU A 115 4.73 -2.55 -17.51
CA GLU A 115 3.29 -2.83 -17.62
C GLU A 115 2.80 -2.79 -19.08
N ILE A 116 1.98 -3.77 -19.48
CA ILE A 116 1.19 -3.73 -20.72
C ILE A 116 -0.17 -3.12 -20.40
N ARG A 117 -0.58 -2.09 -21.15
CA ARG A 117 -1.87 -1.41 -20.99
C ARG A 117 -2.61 -1.33 -22.31
N SER A 118 -3.94 -1.35 -22.23
CA SER A 118 -4.78 -1.03 -23.38
C SER A 118 -4.72 0.46 -23.71
N GLY A 119 -4.92 0.78 -24.99
CA GLY A 119 -5.16 2.14 -25.46
C GLY A 119 -6.50 2.71 -24.97
N PHE A 120 -6.82 3.91 -25.44
CA PHE A 120 -8.08 4.57 -25.11
C PHE A 120 -9.25 3.98 -25.91
N PHE A 121 -10.46 4.03 -25.36
CA PHE A 121 -11.67 3.56 -26.03
C PHE A 121 -12.42 4.70 -26.74
N LYS A 122 -13.22 4.38 -27.77
CA LYS A 122 -14.03 5.35 -28.52
C LYS A 122 -15.04 6.08 -27.63
N GLU A 123 -15.69 5.35 -26.74
CA GLU A 123 -16.71 5.90 -25.84
C GLU A 123 -16.10 6.61 -24.63
N SER A 124 -16.55 7.85 -24.40
CA SER A 124 -16.23 8.66 -23.23
C SER A 124 -16.76 7.99 -21.95
N GLY A 125 -15.92 7.22 -21.28
CA GLY A 125 -16.32 6.43 -20.09
C GLY A 125 -15.71 5.03 -20.03
N GLY A 126 -15.06 4.58 -21.11
CA GLY A 126 -14.08 3.50 -21.06
C GLY A 126 -14.61 2.09 -20.78
N LYS A 127 -15.91 1.83 -21.02
CA LYS A 127 -16.47 0.49 -20.84
C LYS A 127 -16.96 -0.06 -22.17
N VAL A 128 -16.22 -1.01 -22.70
CA VAL A 128 -16.65 -1.83 -23.84
C VAL A 128 -17.22 -3.14 -23.30
N LYS A 129 -18.38 -3.55 -23.82
CA LYS A 129 -18.97 -4.85 -23.52
C LYS A 129 -18.45 -5.89 -24.51
N LEU A 130 -17.70 -6.86 -24.01
CA LEU A 130 -17.27 -8.03 -24.78
C LEU A 130 -18.28 -9.16 -24.61
N VAL A 131 -18.56 -9.87 -25.69
CA VAL A 131 -19.46 -11.03 -25.70
C VAL A 131 -18.63 -12.29 -25.95
N ALA A 132 -18.82 -13.30 -25.11
CA ALA A 132 -18.09 -14.56 -25.25
C ALA A 132 -18.38 -15.23 -26.60
N GLY A 133 -17.32 -15.70 -27.26
CA GLY A 133 -17.40 -16.31 -28.59
C GLY A 133 -17.22 -15.32 -29.75
N ASN A 134 -17.22 -14.01 -29.49
CA ASN A 134 -16.87 -13.03 -30.50
C ASN A 134 -15.35 -12.97 -30.72
N GLU A 135 -14.95 -12.73 -31.95
CA GLU A 135 -13.57 -12.43 -32.30
C GLU A 135 -13.19 -11.03 -31.82
N LEU A 136 -11.98 -10.89 -31.30
CA LEU A 136 -11.42 -9.63 -30.79
C LEU A 136 -10.00 -9.47 -31.32
N ILE A 137 -9.73 -8.34 -31.98
CA ILE A 137 -8.43 -8.05 -32.57
C ILE A 137 -7.60 -7.22 -31.58
N LEU A 138 -6.36 -7.65 -31.33
CA LEU A 138 -5.38 -6.85 -30.60
C LEU A 138 -4.42 -6.20 -31.60
N THR A 139 -4.28 -4.88 -31.51
CA THR A 139 -3.37 -4.10 -32.39
C THR A 139 -2.31 -3.38 -31.57
N THR A 140 -1.13 -3.18 -32.15
CA THR A 140 -0.06 -2.33 -31.59
C THR A 140 -0.18 -0.87 -32.04
N ASP A 141 -1.15 -0.55 -32.91
CA ASP A 141 -1.47 0.83 -33.28
C ASP A 141 -2.17 1.54 -32.11
N TYR A 142 -1.37 2.25 -31.30
CA TYR A 142 -1.85 2.99 -30.13
C TYR A 142 -2.68 4.24 -30.48
N GLY A 143 -2.73 4.64 -31.75
CA GLY A 143 -3.63 5.68 -32.24
C GLY A 143 -5.08 5.19 -32.37
N TYR A 144 -5.29 3.88 -32.44
CA TYR A 144 -6.61 3.29 -32.54
C TYR A 144 -7.38 3.43 -31.24
N LYS A 145 -8.57 4.04 -31.32
CA LYS A 145 -9.51 4.07 -30.20
C LYS A 145 -10.30 2.76 -30.17
N GLY A 146 -10.14 1.97 -29.11
CA GLY A 146 -10.71 0.64 -29.00
C GLY A 146 -12.24 0.59 -28.91
N ASP A 147 -12.81 -0.55 -29.30
CA ASP A 147 -14.22 -0.93 -29.18
C ASP A 147 -14.37 -2.46 -28.95
N SER A 148 -15.55 -3.03 -29.21
CA SER A 148 -15.84 -4.46 -29.01
C SER A 148 -15.08 -5.40 -29.92
N ASP A 149 -14.54 -4.88 -31.03
CA ASP A 149 -13.99 -5.68 -32.11
C ASP A 149 -12.47 -5.52 -32.17
N MET A 150 -11.93 -4.37 -31.74
CA MET A 150 -10.49 -4.12 -31.72
C MET A 150 -10.03 -3.30 -30.52
N ILE A 151 -8.91 -3.71 -29.90
CA ILE A 151 -8.28 -3.03 -28.76
C ILE A 151 -6.79 -2.81 -29.05
N ALA A 152 -6.33 -1.57 -28.86
CA ALA A 152 -4.91 -1.24 -28.92
C ALA A 152 -4.18 -1.67 -27.64
N CYS A 153 -2.95 -2.15 -27.75
CA CYS A 153 -2.08 -2.53 -26.64
C CYS A 153 -0.73 -1.81 -26.73
N SER A 154 -0.12 -1.56 -25.57
CA SER A 154 1.15 -0.83 -25.48
C SER A 154 2.40 -1.66 -25.82
N TYR A 155 2.23 -2.95 -26.15
CA TYR A 155 3.28 -3.90 -26.48
C TYR A 155 2.79 -4.82 -27.61
#